data_AF-A0A954AMW8-F1
#
_entry.id   AF-A0A954AMW8-F1
#
_cell.length_a   1.000
_cell.length_b   1.000
_cell.length_c   1.000
_cell.angle_alpha   90.00
_cell.angle_beta   90.00
_cell.angle_gamma   90.00
#
_symmetry.space_group_name_H-M   'P 1'
#
loop_
_entity.id
_entity.type
_entity.pdbx_description
1 polymer ?
#
loop_
_entity_poly.entity_id
_entity_poly.type
_entity_poly.pdbx_seq_one_letter_code
_entity_poly.pdbx_strand_id
1 'polypeptide(L)'
;MKKILVAALFGTLLLAATSCGTVRRAGKDLAVTLASPAIILYGAGTDGAIDARNIQTGLEAGDAVSVLAFPFTFLYRAVDHGVSCLLHAGDFLVSPIYGLAELGGHPDTKIQPLMIYRGFLDAEEETTVDVATGETTSR
;
A
#
# COMPACT_ATOMS: atom_id res chain seq x y z
N MET A 1 5.46 -19.45 26.18
CA MET A 1 5.19 -19.09 24.77
C MET A 1 4.88 -17.61 24.57
N LYS A 2 3.85 -17.02 25.21
CA LYS A 2 3.54 -15.56 25.10
C LYS A 2 4.73 -14.62 25.32
N LYS A 3 5.57 -14.90 26.33
CA LYS A 3 6.76 -14.09 26.65
C LYS A 3 7.85 -14.11 25.57
N ILE A 4 8.00 -15.24 24.87
CA ILE A 4 8.97 -15.41 23.77
C ILE A 4 8.48 -14.67 22.53
N LEU A 5 7.17 -14.75 22.25
CA LEU A 5 6.55 -14.01 21.16
C LEU A 5 6.66 -12.49 21.35
N VAL A 6 6.41 -12.02 22.58
CA VAL A 6 6.56 -10.59 22.94
C VAL A 6 8.02 -10.15 22.86
N ALA A 7 8.96 -10.96 23.35
CA ALA A 7 10.39 -10.65 23.23
C ALA A 7 10.88 -10.63 21.78
N ALA A 8 10.35 -11.50 20.91
CA ALA A 8 10.65 -11.49 19.49
C ALA A 8 10.06 -10.27 18.77
N LEU A 9 8.83 -9.87 19.12
CA LEU A 9 8.19 -8.64 18.63
C LEU A 9 8.93 -7.37 19.10
N PHE A 10 9.30 -7.32 20.38
CA PHE A 10 10.02 -6.18 20.95
C PHE A 10 11.47 -6.12 20.45
N GLY A 11 12.10 -7.28 20.27
CA GLY A 11 13.43 -7.41 19.67
C GLY A 11 13.47 -6.94 18.22
N THR A 12 12.48 -7.34 17.40
CA THR A 12 12.35 -6.85 16.01
C THR A 12 12.04 -5.35 15.95
N LEU A 13 11.24 -4.82 16.87
CA LEU A 13 10.99 -3.37 16.97
C LEU A 13 12.26 -2.58 17.35
N LEU A 14 13.06 -3.08 18.29
CA LEU A 14 14.32 -2.48 18.72
C LEU A 14 15.39 -2.55 17.63
N LEU A 15 15.46 -3.67 16.91
CA LEU A 15 16.32 -3.84 15.75
C LEU A 15 15.94 -2.85 14.63
N ALA A 16 14.64 -2.62 14.39
CA ALA A 16 14.16 -1.62 13.44
C ALA A 16 14.48 -0.16 13.82
N ALA A 17 14.75 0.11 15.10
CA ALA A 17 15.20 1.41 15.61
C ALA A 17 16.73 1.62 15.51
N THR A 18 17.50 0.59 15.15
CA THR A 18 18.93 0.72 14.85
C THR A 18 19.14 1.22 13.41
N SER A 19 20.19 1.99 13.14
CA SER A 19 20.46 2.74 11.90
C SER A 19 20.62 1.92 10.60
N CYS A 20 20.31 0.63 10.59
CA CYS A 20 20.35 -0.24 9.42
C CYS A 20 19.07 -0.07 8.57
N GLY A 21 19.23 0.40 7.32
CA GLY A 21 18.13 0.61 6.38
C GLY A 21 17.28 -0.64 6.14
N THR A 22 17.92 -1.79 5.94
CA THR A 22 17.23 -3.08 5.77
C THR A 22 16.37 -3.48 6.96
N VAL A 23 16.87 -3.35 8.19
CA VAL A 23 16.14 -3.83 9.38
C VAL A 23 14.92 -2.94 9.67
N ARG A 24 15.06 -1.62 9.50
CA ARG A 24 13.92 -0.70 9.57
C ARG A 24 12.86 -1.02 8.52
N ARG A 25 13.28 -1.36 7.29
CA ARG A 25 12.38 -1.76 6.20
C ARG A 25 11.64 -3.06 6.56
N ALA A 26 12.36 -4.10 6.94
CA ALA A 26 11.80 -5.38 7.35
C ALA A 26 10.79 -5.23 8.51
N GLY A 27 11.08 -4.36 9.49
CA GLY A 27 10.15 -4.05 10.58
C GLY A 27 8.84 -3.42 10.10
N LYS A 28 8.91 -2.47 9.16
CA LYS A 28 7.72 -1.87 8.54
C LYS A 28 6.90 -2.91 7.79
N ASP A 29 7.55 -3.71 6.95
CA ASP A 29 6.89 -4.70 6.09
C ASP A 29 6.21 -5.80 6.92
N LEU A 30 6.85 -6.23 8.02
CA LEU A 30 6.24 -7.12 8.99
C LEU A 30 5.02 -6.49 9.68
N ALA A 31 5.14 -5.23 10.11
CA ALA A 31 4.03 -4.52 10.77
C ALA A 31 2.81 -4.39 9.84
N VAL A 32 3.03 -4.02 8.57
CA VAL A 32 1.97 -3.94 7.56
C VAL A 32 1.35 -5.30 7.30
N THR A 33 2.16 -6.35 7.17
CA THR A 33 1.68 -7.73 6.97
C THR A 33 0.77 -8.19 8.11
N LEU A 34 1.19 -7.96 9.37
CA LEU A 34 0.40 -8.32 10.54
C LEU A 34 -0.87 -7.48 10.69
N ALA A 35 -0.81 -6.20 10.32
CA ALA A 35 -1.94 -5.29 10.35
C ALA A 35 -2.86 -5.39 9.11
N SER A 36 -2.52 -6.25 8.14
CA SER A 36 -3.19 -6.30 6.84
C SER A 36 -4.72 -6.49 6.92
N PRO A 37 -5.33 -7.29 7.82
CA PRO A 37 -6.78 -7.36 7.88
C PRO A 37 -7.42 -6.01 8.26
N ALA A 38 -6.79 -5.28 9.17
CA ALA A 38 -7.25 -3.96 9.58
C ALA A 38 -7.04 -2.92 8.47
N ILE A 39 -5.87 -2.94 7.81
CA ILE A 39 -5.55 -2.04 6.70
C ILE A 39 -6.53 -2.24 5.54
N ILE A 40 -6.79 -3.49 5.15
CA ILE A 40 -7.72 -3.81 4.07
C ILE A 40 -9.12 -3.34 4.42
N LEU A 41 -9.67 -3.71 5.58
CA LEU A 41 -11.06 -3.40 5.91
C LEU A 41 -11.28 -1.93 6.23
N TYR A 42 -10.41 -1.32 7.04
CA TYR A 42 -10.54 0.08 7.43
C TYR A 42 -10.13 1.01 6.29
N GLY A 43 -8.98 0.76 5.64
CA GLY A 43 -8.51 1.55 4.52
C GLY A 43 -9.46 1.50 3.32
N ALA A 44 -9.98 0.30 2.99
CA ALA A 44 -11.00 0.22 1.94
C ALA A 44 -12.31 0.91 2.33
N GLY A 45 -12.67 0.87 3.62
CA GLY A 45 -13.83 1.57 4.14
C GLY A 45 -13.72 3.09 3.99
N THR A 46 -12.59 3.67 4.39
CA THR A 46 -12.36 5.12 4.32
C THR A 46 -12.20 5.60 2.89
N ASP A 47 -11.34 4.94 2.12
CA ASP A 47 -10.99 5.38 0.77
C ASP A 47 -12.14 5.09 -0.19
N GLY A 48 -12.80 3.94 -0.04
CA GLY A 48 -13.99 3.60 -0.81
C GLY A 48 -15.15 4.57 -0.56
N ALA A 49 -15.32 5.05 0.68
CA ALA A 49 -16.32 6.07 0.99
C ALA A 49 -15.99 7.43 0.36
N ILE A 50 -14.71 7.80 0.31
CA ILE A 50 -14.25 9.01 -0.38
C ILE A 50 -14.49 8.89 -1.89
N ASP A 51 -14.09 7.78 -2.50
CA ASP A 51 -14.27 7.55 -3.94
C ASP A 51 -15.75 7.53 -4.34
N ALA A 52 -16.61 6.92 -3.51
CA ALA A 52 -18.06 6.91 -3.76
C ALA A 52 -18.66 8.32 -3.73
N ARG A 53 -18.16 9.20 -2.85
CA ARG A 53 -18.54 10.62 -2.83
C ARG A 53 -18.01 11.36 -4.04
N ASN A 54 -16.79 11.06 -4.47
CA ASN A 54 -16.21 11.66 -5.68
C ASN A 54 -17.01 11.31 -6.93
N ILE A 55 -17.50 10.07 -7.05
CA ILE A 55 -18.41 9.64 -8.13
C ILE A 55 -19.72 10.43 -8.07
N GLN A 56 -20.32 10.56 -6.88
CA GLN A 56 -21.54 11.36 -6.70
C GLN A 56 -21.32 12.81 -7.15
N THR A 57 -20.23 13.44 -6.70
CA THR A 57 -19.91 14.84 -7.04
C THR A 57 -19.61 14.99 -8.53
N GLY A 58 -18.86 14.06 -9.13
CA GLY A 58 -18.51 14.10 -10.56
C GLY A 58 -19.71 13.89 -11.48
N LEU A 59 -20.74 13.18 -11.03
CA LEU A 59 -22.00 12.98 -11.76
C LEU A 59 -23.07 14.04 -11.43
N GLU A 60 -22.76 15.01 -10.56
CA GLU A 60 -23.73 15.99 -10.02
C GLU A 60 -25.03 15.34 -9.51
N ALA A 61 -24.91 14.14 -8.94
CA ALA A 61 -26.05 13.30 -8.61
C ALA A 61 -26.43 13.39 -7.12
N GLY A 62 -27.63 12.90 -6.81
CA GLY A 62 -28.11 12.79 -5.43
C GLY A 62 -27.39 11.72 -4.61
N ASP A 63 -27.57 11.77 -3.29
CA ASP A 63 -26.88 10.91 -2.31
C ASP A 63 -27.06 9.40 -2.53
N ALA A 64 -28.12 8.98 -3.23
CA ALA A 64 -28.32 7.58 -3.58
C ALA A 64 -27.17 7.01 -4.44
N VAL A 65 -26.51 7.85 -5.24
CA VAL A 65 -25.40 7.42 -6.10
C VAL A 65 -24.17 7.03 -5.29
N SER A 66 -23.82 7.75 -4.21
CA SER A 66 -22.69 7.36 -3.37
C SER A 66 -22.96 6.06 -2.61
N VAL A 67 -24.19 5.83 -2.16
CA VAL A 67 -24.60 4.56 -1.53
C VAL A 67 -24.48 3.39 -2.50
N LEU A 68 -24.89 3.57 -3.76
CA LEU A 68 -24.79 2.54 -4.80
C LEU A 68 -23.35 2.32 -5.26
N ALA A 69 -22.53 3.36 -5.31
CA ALA A 69 -21.13 3.27 -5.71
C ALA A 69 -20.23 2.63 -4.63
N PHE A 70 -20.54 2.85 -3.35
CA PHE A 70 -19.74 2.39 -2.21
C PHE A 70 -19.34 0.91 -2.23
N PRO A 71 -20.21 -0.08 -2.48
CA PRO A 71 -19.79 -1.48 -2.49
C PRO A 71 -18.74 -1.78 -3.57
N PHE A 72 -18.75 -1.06 -4.69
CA PHE A 72 -17.77 -1.23 -5.76
C PHE A 72 -16.45 -0.54 -5.44
N THR A 73 -16.50 0.70 -4.93
CA THR A 73 -15.30 1.44 -4.54
C THR A 73 -14.62 0.80 -3.32
N PHE A 74 -15.39 0.30 -2.37
CA PHE A 74 -14.88 -0.52 -1.26
C PHE A 74 -14.17 -1.77 -1.77
N LEU A 75 -14.81 -2.54 -2.66
CA LEU A 75 -14.20 -3.76 -3.18
C LEU A 75 -12.91 -3.47 -3.94
N TYR A 76 -12.91 -2.43 -4.77
CA TYR A 76 -11.72 -1.96 -5.48
C TYR A 76 -10.58 -1.64 -4.50
N ARG A 77 -10.85 -0.81 -3.47
CA ARG A 77 -9.85 -0.45 -2.47
C ARG A 77 -9.43 -1.62 -1.60
N ALA A 78 -10.31 -2.56 -1.31
CA ALA A 78 -9.97 -3.77 -0.56
C ALA A 78 -8.97 -4.64 -1.33
N VAL A 79 -9.13 -4.75 -2.65
CA VAL A 79 -8.17 -5.42 -3.52
C VAL A 79 -6.85 -4.65 -3.59
N ASP A 80 -6.91 -3.33 -3.78
CA ASP A 80 -5.72 -2.47 -3.85
C ASP A 80 -4.87 -2.53 -2.57
N HIS A 81 -5.50 -2.35 -1.41
CA HIS A 81 -4.85 -2.52 -0.10
C HIS A 81 -4.37 -3.97 0.10
N GLY A 82 -5.12 -4.96 -0.39
CA GLY A 82 -4.77 -6.38 -0.30
C GLY A 82 -3.50 -6.70 -1.08
N VAL A 83 -3.40 -6.24 -2.33
CA VAL A 83 -2.20 -6.39 -3.16
C VAL A 83 -1.02 -5.67 -2.51
N SER A 84 -1.21 -4.44 -2.04
CA SER A 84 -0.18 -3.69 -1.31
C SER A 84 0.33 -4.45 -0.08
N CYS A 85 -0.56 -5.03 0.73
CA CYS A 85 -0.19 -5.84 1.88
C CYS A 85 0.58 -7.12 1.50
N LEU A 86 0.20 -7.78 0.39
CA LEU A 86 0.92 -8.95 -0.12
C LEU A 86 2.33 -8.59 -0.58
N LEU A 87 2.50 -7.42 -1.20
CA LEU A 87 3.82 -6.91 -1.58
C LEU A 87 4.70 -6.67 -0.35
N HIS A 88 4.15 -6.07 0.71
CA HIS A 88 4.86 -5.94 1.98
C HIS A 88 5.24 -7.30 2.57
N ALA A 89 4.36 -8.29 2.52
CA ALA A 89 4.69 -9.65 2.98
C ALA A 89 5.84 -10.26 2.15
N GLY A 90 5.82 -10.08 0.83
CA GLY A 90 6.90 -10.49 -0.07
C GLY A 90 8.22 -9.78 0.24
N ASP A 91 8.20 -8.46 0.39
CA ASP A 91 9.39 -7.65 0.70
C ASP A 91 9.99 -8.03 2.06
N PHE A 92 9.16 -8.37 3.06
CA PHE A 92 9.65 -8.89 4.34
C PHE A 92 10.40 -10.22 4.15
N LEU A 93 9.87 -11.15 3.36
CA LEU A 93 10.51 -12.44 3.09
C LEU A 93 11.83 -12.30 2.32
N VAL A 94 11.91 -11.34 1.40
CA VAL A 94 13.10 -11.07 0.59
C VAL A 94 14.10 -10.16 1.34
N SER A 95 13.70 -9.54 2.45
CA SER A 95 14.52 -8.60 3.21
C SER A 95 15.92 -9.08 3.62
N PRO A 96 16.17 -10.37 3.93
CA PRO A 96 17.54 -10.84 4.20
C PRO A 96 18.45 -10.74 2.97
N ILE A 97 17.92 -10.91 1.76
CA ILE A 97 18.68 -10.79 0.50
C ILE A 97 19.10 -9.33 0.29
N TYR A 98 18.19 -8.39 0.53
CA TYR A 98 18.54 -6.96 0.49
C TYR A 98 19.59 -6.59 1.54
N GLY A 99 19.53 -7.19 2.73
CA GLY A 99 20.55 -7.00 3.77
C GLY A 99 21.93 -7.49 3.34
N LEU A 100 22.00 -8.64 2.65
CA LEU A 100 23.24 -9.14 2.06
C LEU A 100 23.75 -8.24 0.93
N ALA A 101 22.86 -7.69 0.10
CA ALA A 101 23.23 -6.74 -0.94
C ALA A 101 23.78 -5.41 -0.37
N GLU A 102 23.22 -4.92 0.73
CA GLU A 102 23.71 -3.71 1.43
C GLU A 102 25.09 -3.92 2.09
N LEU A 103 25.48 -5.16 2.40
CA LEU A 103 26.83 -5.51 2.91
C LEU A 103 27.91 -5.49 1.81
N GLY A 104 27.54 -5.43 0.53
CA GLY A 104 28.44 -5.47 -0.63
C GLY A 104 29.26 -4.19 -0.88
N GLY A 105 29.20 -3.18 -0.01
CA GLY A 105 30.12 -2.04 -0.04
C GLY A 105 29.70 -0.84 -0.89
N HIS A 106 28.43 -0.73 -1.28
CA HIS A 106 27.89 0.48 -1.89
C HIS A 106 27.11 1.32 -0.86
N PRO A 107 27.75 2.29 -0.17
CA PRO A 107 27.13 3.07 0.90
C PRO A 107 25.96 3.95 0.42
N ASP A 108 25.82 4.17 -0.88
CA ASP A 108 24.79 5.03 -1.48
C ASP A 108 23.64 4.26 -2.15
N THR A 109 23.68 2.93 -2.23
CA THR A 109 22.54 2.15 -2.72
C THR A 109 21.48 2.06 -1.62
N LYS A 110 20.70 3.13 -1.45
CA LYS A 110 19.37 3.05 -0.84
C LYS A 110 18.51 2.17 -1.74
N ILE A 111 18.60 0.85 -1.58
CA ILE A 111 17.75 -0.10 -2.28
C ILE A 111 16.32 0.20 -1.84
N GLN A 112 15.59 0.92 -2.69
CA GLN A 112 14.18 1.20 -2.47
C GLN A 112 13.42 -0.14 -2.47
N PRO A 113 12.31 -0.26 -1.72
CA PRO A 113 11.44 -1.44 -1.81
C PRO A 113 11.10 -1.75 -3.27
N LEU A 114 10.53 -2.93 -3.55
CA LEU A 114 9.97 -3.26 -4.87
C LEU A 114 8.78 -2.33 -5.20
N MET A 115 9.08 -1.04 -5.42
CA MET A 115 8.20 -0.01 -5.95
C MET A 115 7.96 -0.22 -7.45
N ILE A 116 8.45 -1.33 -8.01
CA ILE A 116 8.19 -1.76 -9.39
C ILE A 116 6.67 -1.76 -9.68
N TYR A 117 5.84 -1.95 -8.65
CA TYR A 117 4.39 -1.96 -8.80
C TYR A 117 3.69 -0.62 -8.70
N ARG A 118 4.33 0.45 -8.17
CA ARG A 118 3.75 1.80 -8.31
C ARG A 118 3.60 2.15 -9.79
N GLY A 119 4.55 1.76 -10.64
CA GLY A 119 4.39 1.95 -12.09
C GLY A 119 3.44 0.98 -12.80
N PHE A 120 2.90 -0.04 -12.12
CA PHE A 120 1.98 -1.02 -12.72
C PHE A 120 0.53 -0.84 -12.25
N LEU A 121 0.34 -0.28 -11.04
CA LEU A 121 -0.97 0.07 -10.48
C LEU A 121 -1.23 1.59 -10.45
N ASP A 122 -0.19 2.43 -10.30
CA ASP A 122 -0.23 3.88 -10.56
C ASP A 122 0.26 4.19 -12.00
N ALA A 123 0.08 3.27 -12.95
CA ALA A 123 0.13 3.61 -14.38
C ALA A 123 -1.11 4.44 -14.75
N GLU A 124 -1.34 5.55 -14.05
CA GLU A 124 -2.02 6.68 -14.64
C GLU A 124 -0.97 7.39 -15.50
N GLU A 125 -0.90 6.97 -16.77
CA GLU A 125 -0.93 8.01 -17.78
C GLU A 125 -2.24 8.77 -17.49
N GLU A 126 -2.13 9.99 -16.99
CA GLU A 126 -3.27 10.84 -16.62
C GLU A 126 -4.00 11.24 -17.92
N THR A 127 -4.61 10.27 -18.59
CA THR A 127 -5.58 10.52 -19.65
C THR A 127 -6.88 10.91 -18.99
N THR A 128 -7.03 12.22 -18.81
CA THR A 128 -8.32 12.82 -18.52
C THR A 128 -9.18 12.65 -19.76
N VAL A 129 -10.29 11.92 -19.60
CA VAL A 129 -11.36 11.87 -20.60
C VAL A 129 -12.38 12.91 -20.16
N ASP A 130 -12.56 13.95 -20.98
CA ASP A 130 -13.60 14.94 -20.73
C ASP A 130 -14.98 14.26 -20.84
N VAL A 131 -15.70 14.18 -19.71
CA VAL A 131 -16.99 13.50 -19.58
C VAL A 131 -18.07 14.13 -20.47
N ALA A 132 -17.91 15.40 -20.87
CA ALA A 132 -18.85 16.10 -21.74
C ALA A 132 -18.60 15.87 -23.25
N THR A 133 -17.36 15.58 -23.66
CA THR A 133 -16.96 15.57 -25.08
C THR A 133 -16.35 14.25 -25.55
N GLY A 134 -15.91 13.39 -24.63
CA GLY A 134 -15.28 12.10 -24.94
C GLY A 134 -13.85 12.22 -25.49
N GLU A 135 -13.27 13.42 -25.50
CA GLU A 135 -11.90 13.64 -25.95
C GLU A 135 -10.89 13.21 -24.88
N THR A 136 -9.84 12.52 -25.32
CA THR A 136 -8.75 12.04 -24.47
C THR A 136 -7.58 13.02 -24.57
N THR A 137 -7.20 13.64 -23.46
CA THR A 137 -5.98 14.47 -23.40
C THR A 137 -4.93 13.81 -22.52
N SER A 138 -3.75 13.53 -23.10
CA SER A 138 -2.55 13.06 -22.39
C SER A 138 -1.65 14.24 -22.03
N ARG A 139 -1.18 14.32 -20.79
CA ARG A 139 -0.05 15.18 -20.40
C ARG A 139 1.15 14.35 -19.98
#